data_AF-A0A5J4NJ11-F1
#
_entry.id   AF-A0A5J4NJ11-F1
#
_cell.length_a   1.000
_cell.length_b   1.000
_cell.length_c   1.000
_cell.angle_alpha   90.00
_cell.angle_beta   90.00
_cell.angle_gamma   90.00
#
_symmetry.space_group_name_H-M   'P 1'
#
loop_
_entity.id
_entity.type
_entity.pdbx_description
1 polymer ?
#
loop_
_entity_poly.entity_id
_entity_poly.type
_entity_poly.pdbx_seq_one_letter_code
_entity_poly.pdbx_strand_id
1 'polypeptide(L)'
;MTTVQRELSKKLLRTFADIMLVEGLGNRFALNGGTLLGSFRHHDFLPWDDDIDVLVDIEVRSKVRELLRSNNRGYIFYVGPPRDKFHAELINANETHLDIERSQPALCLGWPFLDISYFEANRTHVRDTVSSFGRYYIWPIDVVFSPYFRPFDTDWYPAPRNPMQFNRLSYGSTVMCTSPDYSHVFEKFSHTPLTPSETTLGFLFRHHKLLCGCRPIRFVFLCV
;
A
#
# COMPACT_ATOMS: atom_id res chain seq x y z
N MET A 1 -5.71 10.17 -9.32
CA MET A 1 -5.97 8.85 -9.92
C MET A 1 -7.46 8.70 -10.25
N THR A 2 -7.82 8.29 -11.47
CA THR A 2 -9.22 8.02 -11.88
C THR A 2 -9.75 6.73 -11.24
N THR A 3 -11.07 6.52 -11.26
CA THR A 3 -11.66 5.25 -10.78
C THR A 3 -11.09 4.04 -11.53
N VAL A 4 -10.91 4.15 -12.84
CA VAL A 4 -10.36 3.07 -13.66
C VAL A 4 -8.92 2.72 -13.25
N GLN A 5 -8.10 3.73 -12.99
CA GLN A 5 -6.73 3.52 -12.50
C GLN A 5 -6.71 2.92 -11.09
N ARG A 6 -7.64 3.29 -10.21
CA ARG A 6 -7.80 2.64 -8.90
C ARG A 6 -8.10 1.15 -9.04
N GLU A 7 -9.00 0.77 -9.94
CA GLU A 7 -9.33 -0.62 -10.20
C GLU A 7 -8.14 -1.42 -10.74
N LEU A 8 -7.34 -0.83 -11.64
CA LEU A 8 -6.09 -1.44 -12.09
C LEU A 8 -5.10 -1.63 -10.93
N SER A 9 -4.94 -0.63 -10.06
CA SER A 9 -4.08 -0.75 -8.87
C SER A 9 -4.54 -1.87 -7.93
N LYS A 10 -5.85 -2.03 -7.71
CA LYS A 10 -6.40 -3.17 -6.94
C LYS A 10 -6.11 -4.50 -7.62
N LYS A 11 -6.23 -4.57 -8.95
CA LYS A 11 -5.89 -5.75 -9.74
C LYS A 11 -4.40 -6.11 -9.57
N LEU A 12 -3.50 -5.13 -9.61
CA LEU A 12 -2.07 -5.33 -9.35
C LEU A 12 -1.82 -5.90 -7.94
N LEU A 13 -2.47 -5.34 -6.92
CA LEU A 13 -2.39 -5.83 -5.54
C LEU A 13 -2.90 -7.26 -5.40
N ARG A 14 -4.06 -7.57 -5.98
CA ARG A 14 -4.62 -8.92 -5.99
C ARG A 14 -3.68 -9.90 -6.67
N THR A 15 -3.19 -9.58 -7.86
CA THR A 15 -2.24 -10.44 -8.58
C THR A 15 -0.96 -10.70 -7.78
N PHE A 16 -0.37 -9.66 -7.18
CA PHE A 16 0.80 -9.82 -6.31
C PHE A 16 0.48 -10.71 -5.10
N ALA A 17 -0.63 -10.43 -4.40
CA ALA A 17 -1.03 -11.18 -3.22
C ALA A 17 -1.33 -12.65 -3.53
N ASP A 18 -2.01 -12.95 -4.64
CA ASP A 18 -2.30 -14.31 -5.08
C ASP A 18 -1.01 -15.11 -5.31
N ILE A 19 -0.02 -14.52 -5.99
CA ILE A 19 1.30 -15.13 -6.19
C ILE A 19 1.95 -15.44 -4.84
N MET A 20 1.96 -14.48 -3.91
CA MET A 20 2.56 -14.67 -2.59
C MET A 20 1.82 -15.74 -1.78
N LEU A 21 0.49 -15.76 -1.81
CA LEU A 21 -0.32 -16.70 -1.04
C LEU A 21 -0.19 -18.14 -1.56
N VAL A 22 -0.24 -18.34 -2.88
CA VAL A 22 -0.07 -19.67 -3.52
C VAL A 22 1.30 -20.26 -3.20
N GLU A 23 2.34 -19.43 -3.13
CA GLU A 23 3.70 -19.85 -2.81
C GLU A 23 3.97 -19.97 -1.29
N GLY A 24 2.94 -19.85 -0.45
CA GLY A 24 3.06 -19.97 1.01
C GLY A 24 3.77 -18.79 1.69
N LEU A 25 3.90 -17.65 1.01
CA LEU A 25 4.56 -16.43 1.48
C LEU A 25 3.59 -15.43 2.13
N GLY A 26 2.36 -15.85 2.46
CA GLY A 26 1.32 -14.99 3.04
C GLY A 26 1.69 -14.29 4.36
N ASN A 27 2.68 -14.81 5.09
CA ASN A 27 3.21 -14.21 6.31
C ASN A 27 4.50 -13.39 6.09
N ARG A 28 4.96 -13.26 4.83
CA ARG A 28 6.20 -12.56 4.44
C ARG A 28 5.95 -11.22 3.77
N PHE A 29 4.70 -10.76 3.74
CA PHE A 29 4.37 -9.40 3.30
C PHE A 29 3.21 -8.83 4.08
N ALA A 30 3.04 -7.52 4.00
CA ALA A 30 1.87 -6.81 4.50
C ALA A 30 1.60 -5.56 3.66
N LEU A 31 0.37 -5.05 3.70
CA LEU A 31 0.04 -3.70 3.23
C LEU A 31 0.94 -2.68 3.95
N ASN A 32 1.37 -1.66 3.22
CA ASN A 32 2.25 -0.61 3.74
C ASN A 32 1.78 0.79 3.33
N GLY A 33 2.44 1.84 3.81
CA GLY A 33 2.31 3.18 3.24
C GLY A 33 0.89 3.74 3.27
N GLY A 34 0.54 4.47 2.22
CA GLY A 34 -0.81 5.03 2.02
C GLY A 34 -1.87 3.93 1.89
N THR A 35 -1.50 2.78 1.31
CA THR A 35 -2.37 1.61 1.16
C THR A 35 -2.84 1.04 2.51
N LEU A 36 -1.92 0.83 3.45
CA LEU A 36 -2.26 0.37 4.81
C LEU A 36 -3.10 1.42 5.54
N LEU A 37 -2.76 2.70 5.39
CA LEU A 37 -3.49 3.78 6.04
C LEU A 37 -4.94 3.88 5.52
N GLY A 38 -5.14 3.73 4.21
CA GLY A 38 -6.45 3.65 3.59
C GLY A 38 -7.24 2.42 4.03
N SER A 39 -6.61 1.23 4.01
CA SER A 39 -7.17 -0.01 4.56
C SER A 39 -7.60 0.15 6.03
N PHE A 40 -6.82 0.87 6.82
CA PHE A 40 -7.13 1.11 8.23
C PHE A 40 -8.34 2.03 8.41
N ARG A 41 -8.43 3.11 7.62
CA ARG A 41 -9.42 4.20 7.80
C ARG A 41 -10.78 3.90 7.21
N HIS A 42 -10.81 3.47 5.96
CA HIS A 42 -12.06 3.30 5.20
C HIS A 42 -12.06 2.04 4.33
N HIS A 43 -11.10 1.14 4.56
CA HIS A 43 -11.01 -0.14 3.88
C HIS A 43 -10.83 0.00 2.35
N ASP A 44 -10.18 1.08 1.88
CA ASP A 44 -9.93 1.34 0.45
C ASP A 44 -8.80 2.38 0.31
N PHE A 45 -8.50 2.87 -0.89
CA PHE A 45 -7.55 3.96 -1.16
C PHE A 45 -7.84 5.25 -0.42
N LEU A 46 -6.79 5.92 0.07
CA LEU A 46 -6.91 7.32 0.48
C LEU A 46 -7.40 8.17 -0.71
N PRO A 47 -8.23 9.21 -0.50
CA PRO A 47 -8.77 10.00 -1.62
C PRO A 47 -7.70 10.66 -2.51
N TRP A 48 -6.53 10.94 -1.94
CA TRP A 48 -5.40 11.58 -2.63
C TRP A 48 -4.27 10.62 -3.01
N ASP A 49 -4.33 9.33 -2.61
CA ASP A 49 -3.33 8.34 -3.04
C ASP A 49 -3.43 8.05 -4.54
N ASP A 50 -2.27 7.81 -5.14
CA ASP A 50 -2.09 7.50 -6.55
C ASP A 50 -1.28 6.21 -6.83
N ASP A 51 -0.94 5.43 -5.82
CA ASP A 51 -0.23 4.15 -5.96
C ASP A 51 -0.62 3.11 -4.89
N ILE A 52 -0.04 1.90 -4.96
CA ILE A 52 -0.20 0.83 -3.96
C ILE A 52 1.15 0.43 -3.40
N ASP A 53 1.24 0.31 -2.08
CA ASP A 53 2.45 -0.09 -1.36
C ASP A 53 2.28 -1.43 -0.64
N VAL A 54 3.29 -2.30 -0.78
CA VAL A 54 3.48 -3.48 0.08
C VAL A 54 4.86 -3.46 0.72
N LEU A 55 4.96 -4.11 1.89
CA LEU A 55 6.20 -4.27 2.63
C LEU A 55 6.51 -5.76 2.75
N VAL A 56 7.62 -6.20 2.16
CA VAL A 56 8.00 -7.61 1.99
C VAL A 56 9.27 -7.93 2.77
N ASP A 57 9.33 -9.13 3.33
CA ASP A 57 10.51 -9.60 4.03
C ASP A 57 11.70 -9.72 3.06
N ILE A 58 12.81 -9.07 3.39
CA ILE A 58 13.99 -9.04 2.53
C ILE A 58 14.56 -10.43 2.26
N GLU A 59 14.40 -11.38 3.20
CA GLU A 59 14.93 -12.74 3.07
C GLU A 59 14.31 -13.50 1.89
N VAL A 60 13.07 -13.16 1.50
CA VAL A 60 12.37 -13.80 0.36
C VAL A 60 12.47 -13.00 -0.92
N ARG A 61 13.18 -11.87 -0.94
CA ARG A 61 13.25 -10.96 -2.11
C ARG A 61 13.71 -11.67 -3.39
N SER A 62 14.69 -12.55 -3.31
CA SER A 62 15.18 -13.30 -4.49
C SER A 62 14.08 -14.17 -5.09
N LYS A 63 13.33 -14.89 -4.25
CA LYS A 63 12.21 -15.73 -4.67
C LYS A 63 11.05 -14.88 -5.22
N VAL A 64 10.69 -13.79 -4.55
CA VAL A 64 9.63 -12.88 -5.02
C VAL A 64 9.98 -12.29 -6.39
N ARG A 65 11.23 -11.85 -6.59
CA ARG A 65 11.72 -11.37 -7.89
C ARG A 65 11.61 -12.43 -8.98
N GLU A 66 11.95 -13.68 -8.68
CA GLU A 66 11.81 -14.78 -9.63
C GLU A 66 10.35 -14.99 -10.04
N LEU A 67 9.45 -15.05 -9.05
CA LEU A 67 8.01 -15.24 -9.27
C LEU A 67 7.38 -14.12 -10.09
N LEU A 68 7.74 -12.86 -9.80
CA LEU A 68 7.21 -11.71 -10.54
C LEU A 68 7.78 -11.62 -11.96
N ARG A 69 9.02 -12.07 -12.20
CA ARG A 69 9.59 -12.16 -13.55
C ARG A 69 8.96 -13.26 -14.38
N SER A 70 8.62 -14.39 -13.77
CA SER A 70 7.99 -15.51 -14.48
C SER A 70 6.52 -15.23 -14.81
N ASN A 71 5.86 -14.34 -14.07
CA ASN A 71 4.51 -13.88 -14.35
C ASN A 71 4.46 -12.84 -15.47
N ASN A 72 4.78 -13.25 -16.70
CA ASN A 72 4.88 -12.38 -17.89
C ASN A 72 3.55 -12.16 -18.64
N ARG A 73 2.40 -12.55 -18.07
CA ARG A 73 1.10 -12.45 -18.73
C ARG A 73 0.47 -11.08 -18.52
N GLY A 74 0.92 -10.07 -19.27
CA GLY A 74 0.34 -8.72 -19.22
C GLY A 74 0.88 -7.83 -18.10
N TYR A 75 1.93 -8.28 -17.41
CA TYR A 75 2.57 -7.54 -16.33
C TYR A 75 4.07 -7.40 -16.54
N ILE A 76 4.61 -6.29 -16.05
CA ILE A 76 6.01 -5.91 -16.14
C ILE A 76 6.54 -5.74 -14.72
N PHE A 77 7.63 -6.44 -14.44
CA PHE A 77 8.36 -6.34 -13.20
C PHE A 77 9.66 -5.57 -13.39
N TYR A 78 9.82 -4.48 -12.64
CA TYR A 78 11.01 -3.65 -12.64
C TYR A 78 11.78 -3.79 -11.34
N VAL A 79 13.07 -4.08 -11.46
CA VAL A 79 13.99 -4.14 -10.32
C VAL A 79 14.59 -2.75 -10.12
N GLY A 80 14.17 -2.07 -9.05
CA GLY A 80 14.68 -0.74 -8.71
C GLY A 80 15.72 -0.77 -7.57
N PRO A 81 16.66 0.18 -7.55
CA PRO A 81 17.73 0.22 -6.56
C PRO A 81 17.34 0.70 -5.14
N PRO A 82 16.12 1.24 -4.88
CA PRO A 82 15.58 1.21 -3.52
C PRO A 82 14.41 0.20 -3.35
N ARG A 83 13.51 0.15 -4.32
CA ARG A 83 12.26 -0.62 -4.27
C ARG A 83 12.04 -1.31 -5.60
N ASP A 84 11.39 -2.46 -5.57
CA ASP A 84 10.97 -3.11 -6.80
C ASP A 84 9.58 -2.58 -7.18
N LYS A 85 9.25 -2.55 -8.47
CA LYS A 85 7.97 -2.03 -8.97
C LYS A 85 7.30 -3.07 -9.86
N PHE A 86 5.98 -3.15 -9.77
CA PHE A 86 5.17 -4.09 -10.55
C PHE A 86 3.99 -3.36 -11.17
N HIS A 87 3.89 -3.38 -12.49
CA HIS A 87 2.82 -2.68 -13.22
C HIS A 87 2.31 -3.51 -14.39
N ALA A 88 1.19 -3.12 -14.97
CA ALA A 88 0.66 -3.79 -16.16
C ALA A 88 1.43 -3.35 -17.42
N GLU A 89 1.29 -4.09 -18.51
CA GLU A 89 1.79 -3.67 -19.82
C GLU A 89 1.34 -2.26 -20.18
N LEU A 90 2.15 -1.55 -20.98
CA LEU A 90 1.88 -0.15 -21.31
C LEU A 90 0.76 -0.01 -22.33
N ILE A 91 -0.06 1.03 -22.14
CA ILE A 91 -1.07 1.45 -23.12
C ILE A 91 -0.37 2.05 -24.33
N ASN A 92 -0.77 1.61 -25.53
CA ASN A 92 -0.41 2.32 -26.75
C ASN A 92 -1.32 3.53 -26.93
N ALA A 93 -0.82 4.61 -27.53
CA ALA A 93 -1.54 5.88 -27.68
C ALA A 93 -2.94 5.77 -28.31
N ASN A 94 -3.22 4.70 -29.06
CA ASN A 94 -4.49 4.47 -29.75
C ASN A 94 -5.47 3.55 -28.98
N GLU A 95 -5.10 3.06 -27.79
CA GLU A 95 -5.84 2.03 -27.04
C GLU A 95 -6.37 2.54 -25.69
N THR A 96 -6.92 3.75 -25.64
CA THR A 96 -7.41 4.39 -24.41
C THR A 96 -8.50 3.61 -23.67
N HIS A 97 -9.19 2.69 -24.35
CA HIS A 97 -10.18 1.80 -23.73
C HIS A 97 -9.56 0.73 -22.81
N LEU A 98 -8.23 0.54 -22.84
CA LEU A 98 -7.51 -0.45 -22.03
C LEU A 98 -6.97 0.11 -20.70
N ASP A 99 -7.40 1.31 -20.28
CA ASP A 99 -7.01 1.96 -19.01
C ASP A 99 -7.25 1.08 -17.76
N ILE A 100 -8.15 0.10 -17.84
CA ILE A 100 -8.44 -0.84 -16.73
C ILE A 100 -7.49 -2.04 -16.70
N GLU A 101 -6.80 -2.34 -17.79
CA GLU A 101 -5.95 -3.53 -17.93
C GLU A 101 -4.47 -3.21 -18.04
N ARG A 102 -4.14 -1.97 -18.43
CA ARG A 102 -2.79 -1.57 -18.82
C ARG A 102 -2.39 -0.26 -18.14
N SER A 103 -1.11 -0.12 -17.87
CA SER A 103 -0.56 1.07 -17.23
C SER A 103 -0.27 2.15 -18.27
N GLN A 104 -0.47 3.42 -17.90
CA GLN A 104 -0.08 4.57 -18.70
C GLN A 104 1.46 4.75 -18.66
N PRO A 105 2.11 5.11 -19.77
CA PRO A 105 3.52 5.44 -19.76
C PRO A 105 3.81 6.62 -18.82
N ALA A 106 4.73 6.42 -17.88
CA ALA A 106 5.15 7.40 -16.88
C ALA A 106 6.68 7.35 -16.73
N LEU A 107 7.37 8.29 -17.41
CA LEU A 107 8.83 8.30 -17.53
C LEU A 107 9.38 6.97 -18.10
N CYS A 108 10.16 6.22 -17.31
CA CYS A 108 10.74 4.93 -17.69
C CYS A 108 9.93 3.71 -17.21
N LEU A 109 8.75 3.94 -16.63
CA LEU A 109 7.89 2.93 -16.00
C LEU A 109 6.44 3.08 -16.47
N GLY A 110 5.58 2.13 -16.10
CA GLY A 110 4.13 2.25 -16.23
C GLY A 110 3.48 2.69 -14.91
N TRP A 111 2.51 3.60 -14.98
CA TRP A 111 1.67 4.00 -13.85
C TRP A 111 0.18 3.78 -14.18
N PRO A 112 -0.66 3.26 -13.26
CA PRO A 112 -0.34 2.90 -11.89
C PRO A 112 0.59 1.69 -11.78
N PHE A 113 1.31 1.63 -10.66
CA PHE A 113 2.20 0.55 -10.27
C PHE A 113 1.95 0.16 -8.80
N LEU A 114 2.44 -1.03 -8.45
CA LEU A 114 2.58 -1.51 -7.08
C LEU A 114 4.06 -1.37 -6.67
N ASP A 115 4.29 -0.61 -5.61
CA ASP A 115 5.58 -0.38 -4.97
C ASP A 115 5.87 -1.50 -3.96
N ILE A 116 6.99 -2.19 -4.14
CA ILE A 116 7.46 -3.28 -3.27
C ILE A 116 8.65 -2.79 -2.46
N SER A 117 8.35 -2.41 -1.21
CA SER A 117 9.36 -2.08 -0.20
C SER A 117 9.80 -3.32 0.56
N TYR A 118 10.98 -3.27 1.19
CA TYR A 118 11.53 -4.42 1.92
C TYR A 118 11.88 -4.08 3.35
N PHE A 119 11.69 -5.03 4.26
CA PHE A 119 12.12 -4.92 5.65
C PHE A 119 13.11 -6.02 6.05
N GLU A 120 13.96 -5.68 7.02
CA GLU A 120 14.73 -6.62 7.83
C GLU A 120 14.04 -6.81 9.18
N ALA A 121 14.00 -8.03 9.68
CA ALA A 121 13.47 -8.33 11.02
C ALA A 121 14.54 -8.99 11.88
N ASN A 122 14.57 -8.62 13.16
CA ASN A 122 15.31 -9.32 14.19
C ASN A 122 14.35 -9.75 15.30
N ARG A 123 14.90 -10.23 16.44
CA ARG A 123 14.09 -10.75 17.55
C ARG A 123 13.16 -9.70 18.19
N THR A 124 13.43 -8.41 18.03
CA THR A 124 12.73 -7.34 18.74
C THR A 124 12.11 -6.29 17.82
N HIS A 125 12.65 -6.10 16.62
CA HIS A 125 12.23 -5.03 15.73
C HIS A 125 12.19 -5.48 14.26
N VAL A 126 11.35 -4.77 13.51
CA VAL A 126 11.29 -4.73 12.06
C VAL A 126 11.77 -3.37 11.61
N ARG A 127 12.61 -3.32 10.58
CA ARG A 127 13.17 -2.09 10.03
C ARG A 127 13.05 -2.07 8.52
N ASP A 128 12.59 -0.96 7.97
CA ASP A 128 12.62 -0.72 6.54
C ASP A 128 14.07 -0.66 6.02
N THR A 129 14.32 -1.31 4.89
CA THR A 129 15.67 -1.39 4.28
C THR A 129 16.10 -0.07 3.63
N VAL A 130 15.14 0.78 3.27
CA VAL A 130 15.39 2.06 2.62
C VAL A 130 14.82 3.21 3.45
N SER A 131 15.52 4.36 3.45
CA SER A 131 14.99 5.56 4.07
C SER A 131 13.91 6.19 3.19
N SER A 132 12.82 6.64 3.81
CA SER A 132 11.79 7.44 3.13
C SER A 132 11.54 8.70 3.94
N PHE A 133 11.35 9.84 3.26
CA PHE A 133 11.20 11.15 3.90
C PHE A 133 12.33 11.48 4.90
N GLY A 134 13.58 11.11 4.56
CA GLY A 134 14.77 11.43 5.36
C GLY A 134 14.97 10.58 6.61
N ARG A 135 14.22 9.49 6.82
CA ARG A 135 14.36 8.60 7.98
C ARG A 135 14.17 7.13 7.64
N TYR A 136 14.70 6.26 8.49
CA TYR A 136 14.38 4.84 8.50
C TYR A 136 13.22 4.59 9.46
N TYR A 137 12.28 3.75 9.03
CA TYR A 137 11.20 3.30 9.89
C TYR A 137 11.60 2.04 10.63
N ILE A 138 11.33 2.02 11.93
CA ILE A 138 11.61 0.89 12.82
C ILE A 138 10.38 0.68 13.70
N TRP A 139 9.88 -0.55 13.72
CA TRP A 139 8.70 -0.95 14.47
C TRP A 139 9.03 -2.11 15.40
N PRO A 140 8.44 -2.19 16.61
CA PRO A 140 8.53 -3.39 17.45
C PRO A 140 7.97 -4.62 16.73
N ILE A 141 8.59 -5.78 16.96
CA ILE A 141 8.23 -7.03 16.27
C ILE A 141 6.76 -7.44 16.51
N ASP A 142 6.22 -7.16 17.69
CA ASP A 142 4.84 -7.47 18.10
C ASP A 142 3.79 -6.50 17.51
N VAL A 143 4.24 -5.35 16.99
CA VAL A 143 3.40 -4.43 16.22
C VAL A 143 3.22 -4.92 14.78
N VAL A 144 4.22 -5.61 14.24
CA VAL A 144 4.21 -6.11 12.86
C VAL A 144 3.67 -7.54 12.78
N PHE A 145 4.13 -8.44 13.66
CA PHE A 145 3.86 -9.87 13.60
C PHE A 145 3.04 -10.43 14.77
N SER A 146 2.25 -11.50 14.59
CA SER A 146 1.91 -12.12 13.30
C SER A 146 0.91 -11.26 12.52
N PRO A 147 1.02 -11.16 11.18
CA PRO A 147 0.12 -10.34 10.37
C PRO A 147 -1.33 -10.82 10.49
N TYR A 148 -2.27 -9.87 10.39
CA TYR A 148 -3.70 -10.14 10.31
C TYR A 148 -4.23 -9.68 8.97
N PHE A 149 -5.32 -10.27 8.51
CA PHE A 149 -5.96 -9.83 7.27
C PHE A 149 -6.81 -8.59 7.52
N ARG A 150 -6.69 -7.60 6.65
CA ARG A 150 -7.56 -6.42 6.61
C ARG A 150 -8.18 -6.22 5.24
N PRO A 151 -9.39 -5.64 5.18
CA PRO A 151 -10.02 -5.35 3.91
C PRO A 151 -9.30 -4.20 3.19
N PHE A 152 -9.19 -4.33 1.88
CA PHE A 152 -8.89 -3.24 0.97
C PHE A 152 -9.77 -3.45 -0.27
N ASP A 153 -10.81 -2.62 -0.37
CA ASP A 153 -12.02 -2.83 -1.15
C ASP A 153 -12.72 -4.16 -0.79
N THR A 154 -12.97 -5.02 -1.77
CA THR A 154 -13.66 -6.31 -1.58
C THR A 154 -12.73 -7.43 -1.13
N ASP A 155 -11.42 -7.25 -1.26
CA ASP A 155 -10.40 -8.26 -0.98
C ASP A 155 -9.77 -8.06 0.40
N TRP A 156 -9.08 -9.09 0.88
CA TRP A 156 -8.43 -9.11 2.19
C TRP A 156 -6.96 -9.44 2.05
N TYR A 157 -6.10 -8.65 2.71
CA TYR A 157 -4.66 -8.76 2.58
C TYR A 157 -3.97 -8.78 3.95
N PRO A 158 -2.81 -9.46 4.08
CA PRO A 158 -1.96 -9.33 5.25
C PRO A 158 -1.65 -7.86 5.58
N ALA A 159 -1.78 -7.50 6.85
CA ALA A 159 -1.47 -6.19 7.41
C ALA A 159 -0.73 -6.37 8.74
N PRO A 160 0.04 -5.36 9.21
CA PRO A 160 0.71 -5.43 10.51
C PRO A 160 -0.25 -5.79 11.64
N ARG A 161 0.24 -6.52 12.65
CA ARG A 161 -0.55 -6.97 13.81
C ARG A 161 -1.33 -5.86 14.51
N ASN A 162 -0.69 -4.71 14.67
CA ASN A 162 -1.32 -3.53 15.23
C ASN A 162 -1.18 -2.35 14.24
N PRO A 163 -2.07 -2.25 13.23
CA PRO A 163 -2.00 -1.22 12.20
C PRO A 163 -2.06 0.20 12.76
N MET A 164 -2.80 0.41 13.84
CA MET A 164 -2.91 1.71 14.52
C MET A 164 -1.55 2.11 15.10
N GLN A 165 -0.90 1.22 15.85
CA GLN A 165 0.42 1.51 16.42
C GLN A 165 1.50 1.58 15.35
N PHE A 166 1.43 0.74 14.32
CA PHE A 166 2.31 0.80 13.16
C PHE A 166 2.24 2.18 12.51
N ASN A 167 1.04 2.64 12.17
CA ASN A 167 0.81 3.97 11.57
C ASN A 167 1.22 5.10 12.51
N ARG A 168 1.00 4.98 13.82
CA ARG A 168 1.43 5.98 14.81
C ARG A 168 2.94 6.13 14.90
N LEU A 169 3.67 5.02 14.84
CA LEU A 169 5.14 5.04 14.82
C LEU A 169 5.68 5.57 13.49
N SER A 170 4.98 5.30 12.39
CA SER A 170 5.35 5.82 11.07
C SER A 170 5.06 7.32 10.95
N TYR A 171 3.83 7.77 11.22
CA TYR A 171 3.37 9.12 10.86
C TYR A 171 3.22 10.08 12.05
N GLY A 172 3.44 9.60 13.28
CA GLY A 172 3.20 10.35 14.50
C GLY A 172 1.75 10.24 14.97
N SER A 173 1.41 10.95 16.06
CA SER A 173 0.06 10.97 16.65
C SER A 173 -0.76 12.18 16.22
N THR A 174 -0.25 12.97 15.27
CA THR A 174 -0.87 14.22 14.86
C THR A 174 -1.76 13.99 13.66
N VAL A 175 -2.94 14.57 13.72
CA VAL A 175 -3.96 14.60 12.69
C VAL A 175 -3.45 15.32 11.43
N MET A 176 -2.72 14.64 10.55
CA MET A 176 -2.33 15.21 9.27
C MET A 176 -3.12 14.57 8.13
N CYS A 177 -4.13 15.30 7.66
CA CYS A 177 -4.93 14.99 6.49
C CYS A 177 -4.39 15.79 5.30
N THR A 178 -3.12 15.59 4.96
CA THR A 178 -2.46 16.28 3.85
C THR A 178 -2.02 15.27 2.81
N SER A 179 -2.19 15.63 1.53
CA SER A 179 -1.52 14.90 0.45
C SER A 179 -0.01 15.05 0.64
N PRO A 180 0.80 13.99 0.53
CA PRO A 180 2.24 14.12 0.41
C PRO A 180 2.59 14.95 -0.84
N ASP A 181 3.69 15.70 -0.77
CA ASP A 181 4.19 16.47 -1.91
C ASP A 181 4.93 15.59 -2.94
N TYR A 182 4.77 14.27 -2.94
CA TYR A 182 5.42 13.35 -3.88
C TYR A 182 4.42 12.90 -4.95
N SER A 183 4.78 13.00 -6.23
CA SER A 183 3.97 12.49 -7.33
C SER A 183 4.58 11.20 -7.87
N HIS A 184 3.83 10.11 -7.76
CA HIS A 184 4.23 8.78 -8.27
C HIS A 184 4.16 8.71 -9.80
N VAL A 185 3.25 9.49 -10.42
CA VAL A 185 3.21 9.66 -11.88
C VAL A 185 4.53 10.20 -12.45
N PHE A 186 5.22 11.09 -11.71
CA PHE A 186 6.46 11.72 -12.15
C PHE A 186 7.70 11.26 -11.39
N GLU A 187 7.55 10.33 -10.44
CA GLU A 187 8.61 9.85 -9.54
C GLU A 187 9.44 11.00 -8.91
N LYS A 188 8.78 12.10 -8.53
CA LYS A 188 9.45 13.29 -7.96
C LYS A 188 8.56 14.08 -7.02
N PHE A 189 9.18 14.88 -6.17
CA PHE A 189 8.47 15.88 -5.38
C PHE A 189 7.82 16.94 -6.29
N SER A 190 6.52 17.14 -6.09
CA SER A 190 5.72 18.22 -6.65
C SER A 190 6.05 19.53 -5.94
N HIS A 191 6.04 20.64 -6.66
CA HIS A 191 6.21 21.99 -6.09
C HIS A 191 4.87 22.56 -5.56
N THR A 192 3.86 21.70 -5.42
CA THR A 192 2.53 22.09 -4.94
C THR A 192 2.54 22.01 -3.42
N PRO A 193 2.12 23.06 -2.68
CA PRO A 193 2.11 23.02 -1.22
C PRO A 193 1.22 21.89 -0.68
N LEU A 194 1.57 21.34 0.50
CA LEU A 194 0.70 20.50 1.32
C LEU A 194 -0.70 21.13 1.39
N THR A 195 -1.66 20.52 0.71
CA THR A 195 -3.05 20.97 0.76
C THR A 195 -3.76 20.24 1.90
N PRO A 196 -4.41 20.96 2.84
CA PRO A 196 -5.36 20.35 3.76
C PRO A 196 -6.46 19.68 2.94
N SER A 197 -6.63 18.37 3.09
CA SER A 197 -7.75 17.67 2.47
C SER A 197 -9.02 17.95 3.28
N GLU A 198 -9.94 18.72 2.71
CA GLU A 198 -11.18 19.16 3.38
C GLU A 198 -12.22 18.04 3.57
N THR A 199 -11.92 16.78 3.23
CA THR A 199 -12.95 15.74 3.02
C THR A 199 -13.31 14.88 4.24
N THR A 200 -12.90 15.24 5.47
CA THR A 200 -13.04 14.35 6.64
C THR A 200 -14.22 14.59 7.57
N LEU A 201 -15.14 15.53 7.31
CA LEU A 201 -16.31 15.68 8.19
C LEU A 201 -17.37 14.56 8.04
N GLY A 202 -17.29 13.69 7.03
CA GLY A 202 -18.36 12.76 6.67
C GLY A 202 -18.11 11.26 6.86
N PHE A 203 -16.87 10.80 7.01
CA PHE A 203 -16.57 9.36 7.08
C PHE A 203 -16.42 8.87 8.52
N LEU A 204 -17.52 8.93 9.26
CA LEU A 204 -17.71 8.11 10.46
C LEU A 204 -17.78 6.64 10.02
N PHE A 205 -16.91 5.80 10.60
CA PHE A 205 -16.88 4.35 10.48
C PHE A 205 -18.26 3.74 10.21
N ARG A 206 -18.49 3.21 9.00
CA ARG A 206 -19.60 2.26 8.78
C ARG A 206 -19.20 0.93 9.42
N HIS A 207 -19.56 0.77 10.69
CA HIS A 207 -19.55 -0.55 11.32
C HIS A 207 -20.48 -1.49 10.53
N HIS A 208 -19.93 -2.56 9.96
CA HIS A 208 -20.72 -3.77 9.81
C HIS A 208 -21.05 -4.29 11.20
N LYS A 209 -22.32 -4.19 11.59
CA LYS A 209 -22.86 -4.74 12.82
C LYS A 209 -22.58 -6.24 12.84
N LEU A 210 -21.61 -6.67 13.65
CA LEU A 210 -21.68 -7.98 14.28
C LEU A 210 -22.63 -7.83 15.47
N LEU A 211 -23.76 -8.55 15.40
CA LEU A 211 -24.72 -8.70 16.48
C LEU A 211 -24.03 -9.35 17.68
N CYS A 212 -23.66 -8.58 18.70
CA CYS A 212 -23.73 -8.98 20.11
C CYS A 212 -23.42 -7.79 21.00
N GLY A 213 -24.32 -7.53 21.96
CA GLY A 213 -24.32 -6.33 22.78
C GLY A 213 -23.17 -6.28 23.78
N CYS A 214 -22.36 -5.22 23.67
CA CYS A 214 -21.58 -4.64 24.76
C CYS A 214 -21.51 -3.13 24.53
N ARG A 215 -21.59 -2.35 25.62
CA ARG A 215 -21.75 -0.88 25.60
C ARG A 215 -20.66 -0.18 24.77
N PRO A 216 -20.98 0.89 24.03
CA PRO A 216 -19.98 1.64 23.27
C PRO A 216 -19.09 2.42 24.25
N ILE A 217 -17.83 2.03 24.33
CA ILE A 217 -16.80 2.92 24.87
C ILE A 217 -16.59 3.99 23.81
N ARG A 218 -17.05 5.22 24.10
CA ARG A 218 -16.75 6.40 23.28
C ARG A 218 -15.26 6.70 23.39
N PHE A 219 -14.49 6.29 22.40
CA PHE A 219 -13.25 6.96 22.03
C PHE A 219 -13.50 7.65 20.69
N VAL A 220 -13.76 8.96 20.76
CA VAL A 220 -13.59 9.86 19.62
C VAL A 220 -12.10 10.19 19.56
N PHE A 221 -11.61 10.49 18.36
CA PHE A 221 -10.25 10.89 17.98
C PHE A 221 -9.31 9.76 17.62
N LEU A 222 -9.06 9.60 16.32
CA LEU A 222 -7.72 9.32 15.76
C LEU A 222 -7.70 9.88 14.32
N CYS A 223 -6.86 10.87 14.08
CA CYS A 223 -6.25 11.03 12.78
C CYS A 223 -4.77 10.70 13.02
N VAL A 224 -4.42 9.55 12.45
CA VAL A 224 -3.62 8.51 13.09
C VAL A 224 -4.18 8.02 14.39
#